data_AF-A0A948M5Q0-F1
#
_entry.id   AF-A0A948M5Q0-F1
#
_cell.length_a   1.000
_cell.length_b   1.000
_cell.length_c   1.000
_cell.angle_alpha   90.00
_cell.angle_beta   90.00
_cell.angle_gamma   90.00
#
_symmetry.space_group_name_H-M   'P 1'
#
loop_
_entity.id
_entity.type
_entity.pdbx_description
1 polymer ?
#
loop_
_entity_poly.entity_id
_entity_poly.type
_entity_poly.pdbx_seq_one_letter_code
_entity_poly.pdbx_strand_id
1 'polypeptide(L)'
;MPLSSIDKIVELSHAVAEVNKYEAKLEKLTDAELKAKTGEFREIILEQEKTLGPQIKELKDVLATITIPEDRDKIKEKIKVIQNKVFSPVLPEAFAVVRETSKRAIELRHFDVQIAGGIILHEGRIAEMATGEGKTLVATLPAYLNALLGRGVHIVTVNDYLARRDREWMGPVFEFLGLSVGVIQHNMSDEERRQAYAADITYGTNNEFGFDYLRDNMKYSLKDLVQRAFYYAIVDEVDSILVDEARTPLIISGPTEESTDKYYIAKKIADQLKGRRVVNEDMEDSSKKQELSKGFMYTADEKAQTISLTEEGEAQAARLWGIDNLHSLDTMEHRHHTINALRAREHFKNDVDYVVKDKEV
;
A
#
# COMPACT_ATOMS: atom_id res chain seq x y z
N MET A 1 -28.10 7.91 21.76
CA MET A 1 -26.68 7.52 21.61
C MET A 1 -26.39 6.31 22.49
N PRO A 2 -25.55 5.37 22.06
CA PRO A 2 -25.06 4.29 22.93
C PRO A 2 -24.35 4.86 24.17
N LEU A 3 -24.40 4.16 25.31
CA LEU A 3 -23.75 4.60 26.57
C LEU A 3 -22.26 4.92 26.39
N SER A 4 -21.54 4.09 25.62
CA SER A 4 -20.12 4.29 25.29
C SER A 4 -19.83 5.61 24.56
N SER A 5 -20.82 6.17 23.86
CA SER A 5 -20.69 7.46 23.19
C SER A 5 -20.88 8.63 24.16
N ILE A 6 -21.74 8.48 25.17
CA ILE A 6 -21.98 9.50 26.19
C ILE A 6 -20.72 9.70 27.04
N ASP A 7 -20.13 8.61 27.53
CA ASP A 7 -18.91 8.67 28.34
C ASP A 7 -17.77 9.31 27.55
N LYS A 8 -17.66 8.98 26.25
CA LYS A 8 -16.65 9.57 25.38
C LYS A 8 -16.88 11.07 25.16
N ILE A 9 -18.13 11.52 25.02
CA ILE A 9 -18.44 12.95 24.89
C ILE A 9 -18.03 13.71 26.15
N VAL A 10 -18.24 13.15 27.34
CA VAL A 10 -17.78 13.75 28.60
C VAL A 10 -16.24 13.86 28.61
N GLU A 11 -15.53 12.79 28.26
CA GLU A 11 -14.07 12.80 28.13
C GLU A 11 -13.58 13.87 27.14
N LEU A 12 -14.20 13.96 25.97
CA LEU A 12 -13.89 14.98 24.96
C LEU A 12 -14.12 16.39 25.50
N SER A 13 -15.19 16.62 26.26
CA SER A 13 -15.47 17.94 26.83
C SER A 13 -14.36 18.43 27.76
N HIS A 14 -13.75 17.52 28.53
CA HIS A 14 -12.60 17.81 29.36
C HIS A 14 -11.37 18.12 28.51
N ALA A 15 -11.09 17.31 27.48
CA ALA A 15 -9.96 17.54 26.58
C ALA A 15 -10.07 18.87 25.82
N VAL A 16 -11.26 19.21 25.33
CA VAL A 16 -11.55 20.52 24.70
C VAL A 16 -11.32 21.65 25.69
N ALA A 17 -11.76 21.51 26.95
CA ALA A 17 -11.50 22.50 27.98
C ALA A 17 -9.99 22.71 28.22
N GLU A 18 -9.17 21.64 28.21
CA GLU A 18 -7.72 21.77 28.31
C GLU A 18 -7.12 22.52 27.11
N VAL A 19 -7.58 22.25 25.88
CA VAL A 19 -7.16 23.00 24.67
C VAL A 19 -7.49 24.49 24.83
N ASN A 20 -8.71 24.81 25.28
CA ASN A 20 -9.18 26.19 25.44
C ASN A 20 -8.35 27.00 26.45
N LYS A 21 -7.75 26.36 27.47
CA LYS A 21 -6.89 27.06 28.44
C LYS A 21 -5.62 27.66 27.82
N TYR A 22 -5.15 27.14 26.70
CA TYR A 22 -3.95 27.63 26.03
C TYR A 22 -4.20 28.87 25.18
N GLU A 23 -5.45 29.15 24.79
CA GLU A 23 -5.78 30.18 23.80
C GLU A 23 -5.23 31.56 24.18
N ALA A 24 -5.55 32.08 25.37
CA ALA A 24 -5.09 33.39 25.82
C ALA A 24 -3.56 33.50 26.00
N LYS A 25 -2.86 32.37 26.17
CA LYS A 25 -1.39 32.33 26.24
C LYS A 25 -0.79 32.38 24.84
N LEU A 26 -1.34 31.59 23.91
CA LEU A 26 -0.83 31.45 22.54
C LEU A 26 -1.13 32.69 21.67
N GLU A 27 -2.24 33.38 21.90
CA GLU A 27 -2.56 34.66 21.24
C GLU A 27 -1.46 35.72 21.42
N LYS A 28 -0.72 35.65 22.54
CA LYS A 28 0.36 36.59 22.86
C LYS A 28 1.70 36.23 22.22
N LEU A 29 1.83 35.02 21.68
CA LEU A 29 3.07 34.59 21.04
C LEU A 29 3.22 35.23 19.66
N THR A 30 4.45 35.52 19.30
CA THR A 30 4.85 35.90 17.95
C THR A 30 4.76 34.68 17.01
N ASP A 31 4.73 34.93 15.70
CA ASP A 31 4.69 33.87 14.69
C ASP A 31 5.92 32.96 14.77
N ALA A 32 7.09 33.53 15.09
CA ALA A 32 8.32 32.77 15.29
C ALA A 32 8.25 31.85 16.51
N GLU A 33 7.65 32.31 17.61
CA GLU A 33 7.44 31.49 18.82
C GLU A 33 6.42 30.37 18.58
N LEU A 34 5.33 30.64 17.86
CA LEU A 34 4.37 29.59 17.46
C LEU A 34 5.03 28.53 16.59
N LYS A 35 5.83 28.94 15.59
CA LYS A 35 6.58 28.01 14.75
C LYS A 35 7.61 27.19 15.56
N ALA A 36 8.25 27.80 16.57
CA ALA A 36 9.21 27.11 17.42
C ALA A 36 8.58 25.97 18.24
N LYS A 37 7.27 26.03 18.54
CA LYS A 37 6.53 24.97 19.24
C LYS A 37 6.61 23.61 18.53
N THR A 38 6.70 23.60 17.20
CA THR A 38 6.85 22.36 16.44
C THR A 38 8.10 21.59 16.84
N GLY A 39 9.23 22.28 17.09
CA GLY A 39 10.45 21.65 17.59
C GLY A 39 10.30 21.07 19.00
N GLU A 40 9.73 21.86 19.91
CA GLU A 40 9.45 21.45 21.29
C GLU A 40 8.57 20.19 21.35
N PHE A 41 7.47 20.16 20.58
CA PHE A 41 6.58 19.01 20.57
C PHE A 41 7.22 17.76 19.97
N ARG A 42 8.05 17.92 18.92
CA ARG A 42 8.81 16.80 18.33
C ARG A 42 9.71 16.13 19.36
N GLU A 43 10.46 16.92 20.13
CA GLU A 43 11.34 16.39 21.17
C GLU A 43 10.55 15.57 22.23
N ILE A 44 9.44 16.12 22.72
CA ILE A 44 8.60 15.46 23.72
C ILE A 44 8.00 14.15 23.17
N ILE A 45 7.43 14.18 21.96
CA ILE A 45 6.83 13.01 21.32
C ILE A 45 7.87 11.91 21.10
N LEU A 46 9.06 12.27 20.60
CA LEU A 46 10.12 11.29 20.34
C LEU A 46 10.61 10.62 21.63
N GLU A 47 10.65 11.35 22.75
CA GLU A 47 11.01 10.78 24.05
C GLU A 47 9.93 9.84 24.59
N GLN A 48 8.65 10.21 24.43
CA GLN A 48 7.53 9.31 24.75
C GLN A 48 7.54 8.05 23.86
N GLU A 49 7.86 8.21 22.58
CA GLU A 49 7.94 7.08 21.65
C GLU A 49 9.07 6.12 22.02
N LYS A 50 10.25 6.61 22.43
CA LYS A 50 11.33 5.74 22.94
C LYS A 50 10.89 4.94 24.17
N THR A 51 10.11 5.58 25.03
CA THR A 51 9.63 4.97 26.28
C THR A 51 8.56 3.90 26.04
N LEU A 52 7.58 4.18 25.17
CA LEU A 52 6.43 3.30 24.91
C LEU A 52 6.65 2.36 23.71
N GLY A 53 7.59 2.66 22.84
CA GLY A 53 7.92 1.90 21.63
C GLY A 53 8.23 0.43 21.86
N PRO A 54 9.00 0.03 22.89
CA PRO A 54 9.24 -1.38 23.21
C PRO A 54 7.95 -2.15 23.48
N GLN A 55 7.00 -1.56 24.21
CA GLN A 55 5.70 -2.20 24.50
C GLN A 55 4.87 -2.34 23.23
N ILE A 56 4.87 -1.32 22.36
CA ILE A 56 4.20 -1.37 21.06
C ILE A 56 4.80 -2.50 20.20
N LYS A 57 6.13 -2.62 20.18
CA LYS A 57 6.83 -3.66 19.42
C LYS A 57 6.45 -5.06 19.92
N GLU A 58 6.49 -5.28 21.23
CA GLU A 58 6.10 -6.57 21.83
C GLU A 58 4.66 -6.94 21.44
N LEU A 59 3.71 -6.00 21.54
CA LEU A 59 2.33 -6.26 21.14
C LEU A 59 2.17 -6.53 19.64
N LYS A 60 2.98 -5.90 18.77
CA LYS A 60 3.00 -6.19 17.34
C LYS A 60 3.54 -7.59 17.04
N ASP A 61 4.58 -8.02 17.76
CA ASP A 61 5.13 -9.36 17.64
C ASP A 61 4.09 -10.41 18.07
N VAL A 62 3.35 -10.15 19.16
CA VAL A 62 2.22 -11.00 19.58
C VAL A 62 1.12 -11.01 18.49
N LEU A 63 0.74 -9.85 17.95
CA LEU A 63 -0.27 -9.73 16.89
C LEU A 63 0.08 -10.55 15.64
N ALA A 64 1.35 -10.70 15.32
CA ALA A 64 1.80 -11.52 14.19
C ALA A 64 1.56 -13.02 14.40
N THR A 65 1.50 -13.49 15.65
CA THR A 65 1.32 -14.91 15.99
C THR A 65 -0.14 -15.32 16.19
N ILE A 66 -1.02 -14.39 16.56
CA ILE A 66 -2.44 -14.70 16.84
C ILE A 66 -3.23 -14.86 15.55
N THR A 67 -3.99 -15.94 15.46
CA THR A 67 -4.89 -16.24 14.33
C THR A 67 -6.35 -15.93 14.62
N ILE A 68 -6.77 -15.93 15.89
CA ILE A 68 -8.16 -15.69 16.31
C ILE A 68 -8.54 -14.21 16.10
N PRO A 69 -9.57 -13.89 15.28
CA PRO A 69 -9.92 -12.51 14.94
C PRO A 69 -10.21 -11.61 16.15
N GLU A 70 -11.00 -12.08 17.12
CA GLU A 70 -11.41 -11.29 18.29
C GLU A 70 -10.21 -10.90 19.16
N ASP A 71 -9.23 -11.80 19.29
CA ASP A 71 -8.03 -11.54 20.07
C ASP A 71 -7.05 -10.63 19.31
N ARG A 72 -6.99 -10.74 17.97
CA ARG A 72 -6.26 -9.78 17.14
C ARG A 72 -6.81 -8.36 17.34
N ASP A 73 -8.12 -8.19 17.36
CA ASP A 73 -8.75 -6.88 17.50
C ASP A 73 -8.53 -6.29 18.91
N LYS A 74 -8.58 -7.09 19.98
CA LYS A 74 -8.19 -6.65 21.33
C LYS A 74 -6.74 -6.15 21.37
N ILE A 75 -5.81 -6.83 20.68
CA ILE A 75 -4.40 -6.40 20.65
C ILE A 75 -4.23 -5.13 19.82
N LYS A 76 -4.88 -5.03 18.67
CA LYS A 76 -4.88 -3.79 17.87
C LYS A 76 -5.36 -2.60 18.70
N GLU A 77 -6.43 -2.77 19.47
CA GLU A 77 -6.95 -1.72 20.35
C GLU A 77 -5.95 -1.35 21.45
N LYS A 78 -5.27 -2.33 22.06
CA LYS A 78 -4.19 -2.05 23.04
C LYS A 78 -3.02 -1.28 22.42
N ILE A 79 -2.58 -1.69 21.22
CA ILE A 79 -1.52 -1.00 20.47
C ILE A 79 -1.93 0.46 20.24
N LYS A 80 -3.16 0.67 19.77
CA LYS A 80 -3.73 1.97 19.47
C LYS A 80 -3.80 2.88 20.71
N VAL A 81 -4.26 2.35 21.85
CA VAL A 81 -4.28 3.09 23.12
C VAL A 81 -2.87 3.52 23.53
N ILE A 82 -1.87 2.65 23.39
CA ILE A 82 -0.48 3.00 23.73
C ILE A 82 0.11 4.01 22.72
N GLN A 83 -0.22 3.89 21.43
CA GLN A 83 0.16 4.86 20.42
C GLN A 83 -0.41 6.26 20.73
N ASN A 84 -1.68 6.37 21.10
CA ASN A 84 -2.28 7.67 21.46
C ASN A 84 -1.65 8.27 22.73
N LYS A 85 -1.18 7.42 23.67
CA LYS A 85 -0.46 7.88 24.87
C LYS A 85 0.84 8.60 24.55
N VAL A 86 1.50 8.28 23.42
CA VAL A 86 2.71 8.98 22.97
C VAL A 86 2.46 10.48 22.79
N PHE A 87 1.27 10.84 22.31
CA PHE A 87 0.90 12.23 21.98
C PHE A 87 0.20 12.96 23.12
N SER A 88 -0.31 12.24 24.12
CA SER A 88 -1.12 12.80 25.21
C SER A 88 -0.47 14.00 25.92
N PRO A 89 0.86 14.04 26.17
CA PRO A 89 1.48 15.19 26.83
C PRO A 89 1.42 16.50 26.05
N VAL A 90 1.37 16.43 24.72
CA VAL A 90 1.40 17.62 23.85
C VAL A 90 0.07 17.90 23.16
N LEU A 91 -0.84 16.92 23.08
CA LEU A 91 -2.07 17.02 22.30
C LEU A 91 -2.88 18.29 22.58
N PRO A 92 -3.15 18.69 23.84
CA PRO A 92 -3.94 19.91 24.10
C PRO A 92 -3.27 21.19 23.59
N GLU A 93 -1.96 21.34 23.84
CA GLU A 93 -1.20 22.52 23.41
C GLU A 93 -0.98 22.53 21.90
N ALA A 94 -0.69 21.37 21.30
CA ALA A 94 -0.54 21.22 19.85
C ALA A 94 -1.81 21.60 19.09
N PHE A 95 -2.98 21.17 19.57
CA PHE A 95 -4.27 21.54 18.96
C PHE A 95 -4.56 23.03 19.12
N ALA A 96 -4.21 23.62 20.27
CA ALA A 96 -4.34 25.05 20.48
C ALA A 96 -3.40 25.86 19.56
N VAL A 97 -2.18 25.39 19.31
CA VAL A 97 -1.21 25.98 18.37
C VAL A 97 -1.75 25.95 16.94
N VAL A 98 -2.32 24.82 16.51
CA VAL A 98 -2.95 24.71 15.18
C VAL A 98 -4.15 25.65 15.05
N ARG A 99 -5.00 25.73 16.08
CA ARG A 99 -6.14 26.66 16.10
C ARG A 99 -5.70 28.12 15.95
N GLU A 100 -4.73 28.55 16.74
CA GLU A 100 -4.21 29.93 16.69
C GLU A 100 -3.53 30.20 15.33
N THR A 101 -2.79 29.23 14.81
CA THR A 101 -2.17 29.33 13.49
C THR A 101 -3.21 29.45 12.38
N SER A 102 -4.26 28.63 12.42
CA SER A 102 -5.35 28.69 11.44
C SER A 102 -6.05 30.06 11.45
N LYS A 103 -6.28 30.63 12.63
CA LYS A 103 -6.83 31.98 12.79
C LYS A 103 -5.93 33.04 12.15
N ARG A 104 -4.60 32.91 12.25
CA ARG A 104 -3.63 33.85 11.65
C ARG A 104 -3.44 33.66 10.15
N ALA A 105 -3.34 32.41 9.70
CA ALA A 105 -2.94 32.08 8.34
C ALA A 105 -4.12 32.10 7.36
N ILE A 106 -5.31 31.69 7.81
CA ILE A 106 -6.50 31.52 6.96
C ILE A 106 -7.77 32.12 7.56
N GLU A 107 -7.66 32.92 8.62
CA GLU A 107 -8.77 33.64 9.28
C GLU A 107 -9.88 32.73 9.84
N LEU A 108 -9.60 31.43 10.04
CA LEU A 108 -10.55 30.48 10.59
C LEU A 108 -10.10 30.00 11.96
N ARG A 109 -10.94 30.23 12.98
CA ARG A 109 -10.75 29.69 14.33
C ARG A 109 -11.58 28.42 14.50
N HIS A 110 -10.97 27.32 14.91
CA HIS A 110 -11.71 26.08 15.20
C HIS A 110 -12.76 26.25 16.31
N PHE A 111 -13.96 25.76 16.08
CA PHE A 111 -14.99 25.58 17.11
C PHE A 111 -14.64 24.41 18.05
N ASP A 112 -15.31 24.35 19.20
CA ASP A 112 -15.08 23.30 20.20
C ASP A 112 -15.47 21.91 19.68
N VAL A 113 -16.54 21.83 18.89
CA VAL A 113 -16.94 20.59 18.20
C VAL A 113 -15.90 20.12 17.18
N GLN A 114 -15.18 21.06 16.56
CA GLN A 114 -14.11 20.76 15.61
C GLN A 114 -12.86 20.24 16.32
N ILE A 115 -12.52 20.78 17.50
CA ILE A 115 -11.46 20.22 18.36
C ILE A 115 -11.81 18.79 18.77
N ALA A 116 -13.03 18.56 19.26
CA ALA A 116 -13.50 17.21 19.59
C ALA A 116 -13.42 16.25 18.40
N GLY A 117 -13.84 16.68 17.20
CA GLY A 117 -13.70 15.92 15.96
C GLY A 117 -12.24 15.57 15.65
N GLY A 118 -11.32 16.52 15.81
CA GLY A 118 -9.89 16.30 15.60
C GLY A 118 -9.30 15.26 16.56
N ILE A 119 -9.74 15.24 17.82
CA ILE A 119 -9.32 14.24 18.82
C ILE A 119 -9.81 12.85 18.41
N ILE A 120 -11.07 12.74 17.98
CA ILE A 120 -11.65 11.47 17.51
C ILE A 120 -10.91 10.94 16.28
N LEU A 121 -10.54 11.81 15.33
CA LEU A 121 -9.73 11.42 14.19
C LEU A 121 -8.33 10.96 14.60
N HIS A 122 -7.65 11.71 15.50
CA HIS A 122 -6.34 11.31 16.04
C HIS A 122 -6.41 9.92 16.70
N GLU A 123 -7.49 9.65 17.43
CA GLU A 123 -7.77 8.34 17.99
C GLU A 123 -8.14 7.28 16.95
N GLY A 124 -7.96 7.49 15.65
CA GLY A 124 -8.26 6.50 14.60
C GLY A 124 -9.71 6.01 14.62
N ARG A 125 -10.66 6.91 14.91
CA ARG A 125 -12.10 6.66 14.90
C ARG A 125 -12.77 7.55 13.85
N ILE A 126 -14.03 7.26 13.54
CA ILE A 126 -14.84 8.06 12.62
C ILE A 126 -15.48 9.21 13.40
N ALA A 127 -15.23 10.45 12.97
CA ALA A 127 -15.90 11.64 13.46
C ALA A 127 -17.07 11.98 12.52
N GLU A 128 -18.29 11.65 12.91
CA GLU A 128 -19.49 12.04 12.16
C GLU A 128 -19.79 13.53 12.40
N MET A 129 -19.71 14.33 11.35
CA MET A 129 -19.97 15.77 11.39
C MET A 129 -20.84 16.15 10.19
N ALA A 130 -21.85 16.99 10.42
CA ALA A 130 -22.73 17.44 9.36
C ALA A 130 -21.96 18.24 8.30
N THR A 131 -22.45 18.23 7.06
CA THR A 131 -21.88 19.05 5.98
C THR A 131 -21.94 20.53 6.37
N GLY A 132 -20.82 21.25 6.20
CA GLY A 132 -20.70 22.65 6.60
C GLY A 132 -20.06 22.85 7.98
N GLU A 133 -19.89 21.80 8.80
CA GLU A 133 -19.21 21.87 10.11
C GLU A 133 -17.67 22.02 9.99
N GLY A 134 -17.13 22.16 8.77
CA GLY A 134 -15.70 22.41 8.53
C GLY A 134 -14.79 21.18 8.64
N LYS A 135 -15.21 20.01 8.12
CA LYS A 135 -14.41 18.76 8.11
C LYS A 135 -12.96 18.98 7.62
N THR A 136 -12.78 19.75 6.54
CA THR A 136 -11.47 20.10 5.97
C THR A 136 -10.57 20.81 6.99
N LEU A 137 -11.14 21.76 7.75
CA LEU A 137 -10.42 22.48 8.81
C LEU A 137 -10.11 21.56 10.00
N VAL A 138 -11.03 20.67 10.36
CA VAL A 138 -10.84 19.69 11.45
C VAL A 138 -9.63 18.79 11.19
N ALA A 139 -9.45 18.33 9.95
CA ALA A 139 -8.35 17.44 9.56
C ALA A 139 -6.96 18.02 9.85
N THR A 140 -6.81 19.36 9.90
CA THR A 140 -5.53 20.02 10.20
C THR A 140 -4.98 19.67 11.59
N LEU A 141 -5.85 19.48 12.59
CA LEU A 141 -5.47 19.19 13.97
C LEU A 141 -4.74 17.83 14.11
N PRO A 142 -5.37 16.69 13.76
CA PRO A 142 -4.71 15.40 13.83
C PRO A 142 -3.62 15.25 12.78
N ALA A 143 -3.71 15.90 11.61
CA ALA A 143 -2.67 15.84 10.60
C ALA A 143 -1.37 16.49 11.10
N TYR A 144 -1.45 17.69 11.70
CA TYR A 144 -0.31 18.33 12.32
C TYR A 144 0.29 17.46 13.42
N LEU A 145 -0.52 17.00 14.38
CA LEU A 145 -0.06 16.23 15.54
C LEU A 145 0.67 14.95 15.12
N ASN A 146 0.08 14.17 14.20
CA ASN A 146 0.67 12.91 13.75
C ASN A 146 1.88 13.13 12.82
N ALA A 147 1.93 14.24 12.08
CA ALA A 147 3.08 14.59 11.24
C ALA A 147 4.35 14.88 12.05
N LEU A 148 4.25 15.19 13.35
CA LEU A 148 5.40 15.47 14.21
C LEU A 148 6.37 14.28 14.35
N LEU A 149 5.94 13.04 14.09
CA LEU A 149 6.85 11.89 14.04
C LEU A 149 7.71 11.82 12.77
N GLY A 150 7.48 12.67 11.76
CA GLY A 150 8.23 12.68 10.50
C GLY A 150 8.00 11.44 9.63
N ARG A 151 6.94 10.67 9.91
CA ARG A 151 6.58 9.44 9.18
C ARG A 151 5.54 9.65 8.08
N GLY A 152 4.93 10.83 8.06
CA GLY A 152 3.95 11.21 7.06
C GLY A 152 2.50 11.01 7.40
N VAL A 153 1.67 11.95 6.95
CA VAL A 153 0.22 11.83 7.02
C VAL A 153 -0.38 11.93 5.62
N HIS A 154 -1.24 10.98 5.26
CA HIS A 154 -2.00 11.03 4.03
C HIS A 154 -3.40 11.60 4.31
N ILE A 155 -3.81 12.61 3.56
CA ILE A 155 -5.19 13.12 3.57
C ILE A 155 -5.85 12.69 2.26
N VAL A 156 -6.81 11.78 2.36
CA VAL A 156 -7.49 11.16 1.24
C VAL A 156 -8.80 11.88 0.99
N THR A 157 -8.99 12.36 -0.24
CA THR A 157 -10.22 13.02 -0.70
C THR A 157 -10.83 12.24 -1.87
N VAL A 158 -12.07 12.57 -2.24
CA VAL A 158 -12.80 11.85 -3.29
C VAL A 158 -12.35 12.19 -4.72
N ASN A 159 -11.67 13.33 -4.95
CA ASN A 159 -11.19 13.67 -6.29
C ASN A 159 -9.99 14.65 -6.27
N ASP A 160 -9.26 14.69 -7.39
CA ASP A 160 -8.04 15.48 -7.56
C ASP A 160 -8.25 17.00 -7.37
N TYR A 161 -9.43 17.51 -7.71
CA TYR A 161 -9.76 18.92 -7.50
C TYR A 161 -9.83 19.26 -6.01
N LEU A 162 -10.50 18.44 -5.21
CA LEU A 162 -10.58 18.61 -3.76
C LEU A 162 -9.23 18.41 -3.11
N ALA A 163 -8.44 17.41 -3.52
CA ALA A 163 -7.08 17.20 -3.02
C ALA A 163 -6.21 18.47 -3.22
N ARG A 164 -6.23 19.05 -4.42
CA ARG A 164 -5.48 20.27 -4.72
C ARG A 164 -6.02 21.48 -3.96
N ARG A 165 -7.34 21.70 -3.98
CA ARG A 165 -7.99 22.82 -3.30
C ARG A 165 -7.69 22.79 -1.80
N ASP A 166 -7.82 21.62 -1.17
CA ASP A 166 -7.64 21.49 0.27
C ASP A 166 -6.17 21.59 0.67
N ARG A 167 -5.25 21.10 -0.17
CA ARG A 167 -3.83 21.42 -0.03
C ARG A 167 -3.58 22.92 -0.09
N GLU A 168 -4.12 23.62 -1.09
CA GLU A 168 -3.86 25.05 -1.28
C GLU A 168 -4.48 25.90 -0.15
N TRP A 169 -5.63 25.46 0.37
CA TRP A 169 -6.34 26.17 1.40
C TRP A 169 -5.79 25.89 2.81
N MET A 170 -5.56 24.63 3.18
CA MET A 170 -5.07 24.27 4.52
C MET A 170 -3.54 24.23 4.62
N GLY A 171 -2.84 24.09 3.50
CA GLY A 171 -1.37 24.09 3.40
C GLY A 171 -0.67 25.20 4.18
N PRO A 172 -1.12 26.47 4.07
CA PRO A 172 -0.54 27.59 4.81
C PRO A 172 -0.48 27.39 6.32
N VAL A 173 -1.42 26.65 6.93
CA VAL A 173 -1.42 26.36 8.37
C VAL A 173 -0.23 25.47 8.74
N PHE A 174 0.06 24.45 7.94
CA PHE A 174 1.18 23.54 8.16
C PHE A 174 2.52 24.21 7.85
N GLU A 175 2.60 24.95 6.74
CA GLU A 175 3.81 25.65 6.29
C GLU A 175 4.22 26.77 7.26
N PHE A 176 3.24 27.47 7.85
CA PHE A 176 3.47 28.41 8.94
C PHE A 176 4.19 27.75 10.12
N LEU A 177 3.76 26.54 10.50
CA LEU A 177 4.37 25.73 11.55
C LEU A 177 5.64 24.98 11.09
N GLY A 178 6.11 25.22 9.86
CA GLY A 178 7.35 24.64 9.35
C GLY A 178 7.24 23.18 8.91
N LEU A 179 6.03 22.69 8.64
CA LEU A 179 5.80 21.41 8.00
C LEU A 179 5.67 21.59 6.48
N SER A 180 6.11 20.58 5.74
CA SER A 180 5.99 20.50 4.29
C SER A 180 4.67 19.84 3.87
N VAL A 181 4.07 20.31 2.77
CA VAL A 181 2.79 19.77 2.26
C VAL A 181 2.91 19.44 0.78
N GLY A 182 2.65 18.18 0.45
CA GLY A 182 2.58 17.66 -0.91
C GLY A 182 1.14 17.39 -1.35
N VAL A 183 0.95 17.26 -2.66
CA VAL A 183 -0.29 16.75 -3.25
C VAL A 183 0.05 15.80 -4.38
N ILE A 184 -0.63 14.66 -4.43
CA ILE A 184 -0.57 13.70 -5.52
C ILE A 184 -1.71 13.99 -6.49
N GLN A 185 -1.39 14.06 -7.77
CA GLN A 185 -2.31 14.27 -8.87
C GLN A 185 -2.02 13.27 -10.00
N HIS A 186 -3.04 13.00 -10.83
CA HIS A 186 -2.97 11.99 -11.88
C HIS A 186 -1.72 12.10 -12.79
N ASN A 187 -1.41 13.30 -13.28
CA ASN A 187 -0.37 13.54 -14.30
C ASN A 187 1.02 13.85 -13.73
N MET A 188 1.36 13.31 -12.55
CA MET A 188 2.69 13.50 -11.95
C MET A 188 3.66 12.38 -12.33
N SER A 189 4.91 12.76 -12.60
CA SER A 189 6.04 11.85 -12.75
C SER A 189 6.43 11.20 -11.42
N ASP A 190 7.16 10.08 -11.48
CA ASP A 190 7.65 9.39 -10.29
C ASP A 190 8.51 10.28 -9.37
N GLU A 191 9.30 11.19 -9.95
CA GLU A 191 10.11 12.11 -9.15
C GLU A 191 9.25 13.14 -8.40
N GLU A 192 8.24 13.70 -9.06
CA GLU A 192 7.29 14.62 -8.41
C GLU A 192 6.48 13.91 -7.32
N ARG A 193 6.07 12.66 -7.57
CA ARG A 193 5.36 11.84 -6.57
C ARG A 193 6.25 11.56 -5.37
N ARG A 194 7.51 11.17 -5.58
CA ARG A 194 8.47 10.94 -4.50
C ARG A 194 8.67 12.19 -3.63
N GLN A 195 8.76 13.36 -4.24
CA GLN A 195 8.84 14.63 -3.50
C GLN A 195 7.56 14.90 -2.69
N ALA A 196 6.38 14.65 -3.28
CA ALA A 196 5.11 14.83 -2.58
C ALA A 196 4.91 13.84 -1.42
N TYR A 197 5.36 12.58 -1.55
CA TYR A 197 5.36 11.59 -0.48
C TYR A 197 6.42 11.85 0.60
N ALA A 198 7.50 12.55 0.27
CA ALA A 198 8.52 12.95 1.23
C ALA A 198 8.05 14.07 2.18
N ALA A 199 7.04 14.85 1.79
CA ALA A 199 6.48 15.92 2.61
C ALA A 199 5.91 15.41 3.94
N ASP A 200 5.74 16.27 4.94
CA ASP A 200 5.18 15.87 6.25
C ASP A 200 3.70 15.47 6.13
N ILE A 201 2.95 16.16 5.27
CA ILE A 201 1.56 15.86 4.91
C ILE A 201 1.44 15.71 3.38
N THR A 202 0.71 14.70 2.93
CA THR A 202 0.46 14.45 1.51
C THR A 202 -1.04 14.34 1.26
N TYR A 203 -1.60 15.26 0.45
CA TYR A 203 -2.97 15.16 -0.04
C TYR A 203 -3.05 14.28 -1.29
N GLY A 204 -4.18 13.62 -1.51
CA GLY A 204 -4.41 12.84 -2.74
C GLY A 204 -5.77 12.18 -2.74
N THR A 205 -6.01 11.36 -3.76
CA THR A 205 -7.20 10.50 -3.85
C THR A 205 -6.84 9.06 -3.49
N ASN A 206 -7.85 8.30 -3.09
CA ASN A 206 -7.71 6.86 -2.84
C ASN A 206 -7.15 6.12 -4.07
N ASN A 207 -7.60 6.49 -5.27
CA ASN A 207 -7.12 5.93 -6.54
C ASN A 207 -5.63 6.18 -6.71
N GLU A 208 -5.16 7.42 -6.54
CA GLU A 208 -3.74 7.74 -6.74
C GLU A 208 -2.85 7.05 -5.70
N PHE A 209 -3.22 7.08 -4.41
CA PHE A 209 -2.48 6.36 -3.37
C PHE A 209 -2.44 4.85 -3.63
N GLY A 210 -3.56 4.25 -4.03
CA GLY A 210 -3.64 2.82 -4.28
C GLY A 210 -2.88 2.40 -5.54
N PHE A 211 -2.97 3.16 -6.64
CA PHE A 211 -2.21 2.87 -7.84
C PHE A 211 -0.70 3.10 -7.66
N ASP A 212 -0.27 4.08 -6.88
CA ASP A 212 1.15 4.24 -6.54
C ASP A 212 1.66 3.04 -5.73
N TYR A 213 0.87 2.53 -4.79
CA TYR A 213 1.22 1.29 -4.09
C TYR A 213 1.36 0.10 -5.04
N LEU A 214 0.42 -0.08 -5.98
CA LEU A 214 0.50 -1.15 -6.98
C LEU A 214 1.72 -0.99 -7.89
N ARG A 215 1.99 0.23 -8.39
CA ARG A 215 3.17 0.54 -9.21
C ARG A 215 4.47 0.27 -8.46
N ASP A 216 4.55 0.65 -7.19
CA ASP A 216 5.73 0.44 -6.36
C ASP A 216 6.03 -1.06 -6.15
N ASN A 217 5.01 -1.91 -6.05
CA ASN A 217 5.17 -3.37 -5.99
C ASN A 217 5.57 -4.03 -7.31
N MET A 218 5.58 -3.29 -8.43
CA MET A 218 6.08 -3.76 -9.73
C MET A 218 7.50 -3.27 -10.05
N LYS A 219 8.11 -2.44 -9.19
CA LYS A 219 9.45 -1.89 -9.41
C LYS A 219 10.55 -2.88 -9.03
N TYR A 220 11.65 -2.86 -9.76
CA TYR A 220 12.79 -3.76 -9.55
C TYR A 220 13.77 -3.27 -8.47
N SER A 221 13.74 -1.98 -8.11
CA SER A 221 14.67 -1.39 -7.14
C SER A 221 13.97 -0.54 -6.10
N LEU A 222 14.44 -0.63 -4.85
CA LEU A 222 13.94 0.18 -3.73
C LEU A 222 14.08 1.69 -3.97
N LYS A 223 15.10 2.11 -4.73
CA LYS A 223 15.33 3.53 -5.05
C LYS A 223 14.26 4.10 -5.98
N ASP A 224 13.58 3.24 -6.73
CA ASP A 224 12.60 3.65 -7.72
C ASP A 224 11.22 3.86 -7.07
N LEU A 225 11.00 3.36 -5.85
CA LEU A 225 9.75 3.54 -5.10
C LEU A 225 9.43 5.04 -4.92
N VAL A 226 8.14 5.38 -5.00
CA VAL A 226 7.66 6.75 -4.77
C VAL A 226 7.07 6.91 -3.37
N GLN A 227 6.43 5.87 -2.84
CA GLN A 227 5.85 5.89 -1.51
C GLN A 227 6.90 5.59 -0.43
N ARG A 228 6.57 6.00 0.81
CA ARG A 228 7.26 5.60 2.04
C ARG A 228 6.36 4.68 2.87
N ALA A 229 6.86 4.26 4.03
CA ALA A 229 6.11 3.42 4.96
C ALA A 229 4.77 4.07 5.37
N PHE A 230 3.70 3.27 5.42
CA PHE A 230 2.37 3.72 5.82
C PHE A 230 2.30 3.99 7.31
N TYR A 231 1.90 5.20 7.68
CA TYR A 231 1.82 5.62 9.07
C TYR A 231 0.41 6.03 9.50
N TYR A 232 -0.15 7.09 8.91
CA TYR A 232 -1.45 7.61 9.28
C TYR A 232 -2.19 8.19 8.07
N ALA A 233 -3.49 7.91 7.97
CA ALA A 233 -4.34 8.41 6.90
C ALA A 233 -5.67 8.93 7.46
N ILE A 234 -6.09 10.11 7.01
CA ILE A 234 -7.41 10.68 7.27
C ILE A 234 -8.19 10.56 5.96
N VAL A 235 -9.34 9.89 6.01
CA VAL A 235 -10.20 9.69 4.83
C VAL A 235 -11.39 10.63 4.95
N ASP A 236 -11.46 11.62 4.07
CA ASP A 236 -12.66 12.46 3.91
C ASP A 236 -13.72 11.70 3.09
N GLU A 237 -14.99 11.94 3.41
CA GLU A 237 -16.14 11.20 2.86
C GLU A 237 -15.93 9.67 2.90
N VAL A 238 -15.68 9.17 4.12
CA VAL A 238 -15.32 7.77 4.41
C VAL A 238 -16.35 6.75 3.90
N ASP A 239 -17.63 7.12 3.86
CA ASP A 239 -18.71 6.31 3.31
C ASP A 239 -18.55 6.13 1.79
N SER A 240 -18.28 7.22 1.08
CA SER A 240 -18.04 7.17 -0.37
C SER A 240 -16.81 6.31 -0.70
N ILE A 241 -15.71 6.49 0.02
CA ILE A 241 -14.44 5.82 -0.30
C ILE A 241 -14.38 4.37 0.22
N LEU A 242 -14.65 4.14 1.51
CA LEU A 242 -14.45 2.83 2.13
C LEU A 242 -15.67 1.90 2.02
N VAL A 243 -16.82 2.41 1.56
CA VAL A 243 -18.03 1.58 1.34
C VAL A 243 -18.38 1.52 -0.14
N ASP A 244 -18.62 2.67 -0.78
CA ASP A 244 -19.12 2.68 -2.15
C ASP A 244 -18.04 2.33 -3.19
N GLU A 245 -16.88 2.99 -3.14
CA GLU A 245 -15.77 2.77 -4.07
C GLU A 245 -15.02 1.46 -3.81
N ALA A 246 -14.96 1.01 -2.56
CA ALA A 246 -14.30 -0.24 -2.16
C ALA A 246 -14.88 -1.50 -2.85
N ARG A 247 -16.04 -1.40 -3.52
CA ARG A 247 -16.62 -2.48 -4.33
C ARG A 247 -15.84 -2.78 -5.61
N THR A 248 -15.06 -1.82 -6.11
CA THR A 248 -14.29 -1.99 -7.35
C THR A 248 -12.80 -2.07 -7.01
N PRO A 249 -12.11 -3.18 -7.33
CA PRO A 249 -10.68 -3.30 -7.07
C PRO A 249 -9.87 -2.37 -7.99
N LEU A 250 -8.73 -1.89 -7.48
CA LEU A 250 -7.74 -1.21 -8.30
C LEU A 250 -6.92 -2.24 -9.09
N ILE A 251 -6.93 -2.13 -10.42
CA ILE A 251 -6.27 -3.06 -11.33
C ILE A 251 -5.38 -2.29 -12.29
N ILE A 252 -4.11 -2.68 -12.37
CA ILE A 252 -3.22 -2.28 -13.45
C ILE A 252 -3.28 -3.36 -14.52
N SER A 253 -3.91 -3.04 -15.65
CA SER A 253 -3.87 -3.88 -16.85
C SER A 253 -2.81 -3.36 -17.81
N GLY A 254 -2.03 -4.28 -18.38
CA GLY A 254 -1.10 -3.99 -19.47
C GLY A 254 -1.54 -4.71 -20.75
N PRO A 255 -1.16 -4.22 -21.94
CA PRO A 255 -1.34 -4.97 -23.16
C PRO A 255 -0.58 -6.30 -23.06
N THR A 256 -1.20 -7.40 -23.47
CA THR A 256 -0.50 -8.67 -23.68
C THR A 256 0.35 -8.57 -24.94
N GLU A 257 1.56 -8.01 -24.80
CA GLU A 257 2.60 -8.04 -25.85
C GLU A 257 3.31 -9.39 -25.91
N GLU A 258 2.60 -10.51 -25.81
CA GLU A 258 3.21 -11.77 -26.24
C GLU A 258 3.16 -11.79 -27.77
N SER A 259 4.32 -11.63 -28.40
CA SER A 259 4.45 -11.85 -29.84
C SER A 259 3.97 -13.27 -30.15
N THR A 260 2.82 -13.40 -30.82
CA THR A 260 2.25 -14.69 -31.23
C THR A 260 3.26 -15.55 -32.00
N ASP A 261 4.24 -14.91 -32.64
CA ASP A 261 5.40 -15.53 -33.30
C ASP A 261 6.16 -16.52 -32.42
N LYS A 262 6.36 -16.22 -31.13
CA LYS A 262 7.06 -17.13 -30.20
C LYS A 262 6.30 -18.46 -30.05
N TYR A 263 4.98 -18.43 -29.99
CA TYR A 263 4.16 -19.65 -29.93
C TYR A 263 4.28 -20.48 -31.22
N TYR A 264 4.30 -19.83 -32.39
CA TYR A 264 4.50 -20.51 -33.66
C TYR A 264 5.89 -21.12 -33.80
N ILE A 265 6.94 -20.42 -33.33
CA ILE A 265 8.32 -20.93 -33.33
C ILE A 265 8.42 -22.10 -32.34
N ALA A 266 7.92 -21.95 -31.12
CA ALA A 266 7.94 -22.99 -30.10
C ALA A 266 7.22 -24.27 -30.57
N LYS A 267 6.09 -24.14 -31.29
CA LYS A 267 5.41 -25.27 -31.93
C LYS A 267 6.32 -25.97 -32.94
N LYS A 268 6.96 -25.21 -33.85
CA LYS A 268 7.90 -25.79 -34.84
C LYS A 268 9.07 -26.50 -34.17
N ILE A 269 9.57 -25.96 -33.06
CA ILE A 269 10.65 -26.57 -32.27
C ILE A 269 10.15 -27.87 -31.64
N ALA A 270 9.01 -27.83 -30.96
CA ALA A 270 8.40 -29.02 -30.38
C ALA A 270 8.26 -30.13 -31.43
N ASP A 271 7.74 -29.81 -32.63
CA ASP A 271 7.60 -30.72 -33.79
C ASP A 271 8.90 -31.42 -34.21
N GLN A 272 10.07 -30.80 -33.95
CA GLN A 272 11.38 -31.35 -34.28
C GLN A 272 12.04 -32.13 -33.13
N LEU A 273 11.56 -31.98 -31.90
CA LEU A 273 12.08 -32.70 -30.75
C LEU A 273 11.40 -34.07 -30.64
N LYS A 274 12.21 -35.12 -30.54
CA LYS A 274 11.75 -36.49 -30.33
C LYS A 274 11.75 -36.81 -28.85
N GLY A 275 10.60 -37.19 -28.30
CA GLY A 275 10.51 -37.60 -26.91
C GLY A 275 9.90 -38.96 -26.70
N ARG A 276 9.88 -39.37 -25.45
CA ARG A 276 9.36 -40.65 -25.00
C ARG A 276 8.32 -40.45 -23.90
N ARG A 277 7.21 -41.18 -24.01
CA ARG A 277 6.18 -41.24 -22.96
C ARG A 277 6.60 -42.24 -21.89
N VAL A 278 6.41 -41.85 -20.63
CA VAL A 278 6.77 -42.66 -19.46
C VAL A 278 5.50 -42.94 -18.67
N VAL A 279 5.28 -44.22 -18.34
CA VAL A 279 4.11 -44.72 -17.61
C VAL A 279 4.57 -45.33 -16.27
N ASN A 280 3.70 -45.40 -15.26
CA ASN A 280 4.05 -45.68 -13.85
C ASN A 280 5.06 -46.82 -13.58
N GLU A 281 5.06 -47.90 -14.36
CA GLU A 281 5.95 -49.08 -14.16
C GLU A 281 7.45 -48.75 -14.38
N ASP A 282 7.75 -47.65 -15.06
CA ASP A 282 9.11 -47.19 -15.39
C ASP A 282 9.73 -46.27 -14.32
N MET A 283 8.94 -45.82 -13.34
CA MET A 283 9.26 -44.66 -12.48
C MET A 283 9.71 -44.99 -11.06
N GLU A 284 9.63 -46.26 -10.63
CA GLU A 284 10.00 -46.68 -9.27
C GLU A 284 11.52 -46.74 -9.02
N ASP A 285 12.34 -46.67 -10.07
CA ASP A 285 13.80 -46.75 -9.98
C ASP A 285 14.46 -45.56 -10.68
N SER A 286 15.11 -44.68 -9.91
CA SER A 286 15.84 -43.51 -10.41
C SER A 286 16.90 -43.86 -11.46
N SER A 287 17.44 -45.08 -11.40
CA SER A 287 18.42 -45.63 -12.34
C SER A 287 17.81 -45.85 -13.74
N LYS A 288 16.55 -46.31 -13.79
CA LYS A 288 15.82 -46.55 -15.06
C LYS A 288 15.45 -45.24 -15.75
N LYS A 289 15.12 -44.18 -14.99
CA LYS A 289 14.81 -42.84 -15.54
C LYS A 289 15.93 -42.29 -16.44
N GLN A 290 17.18 -42.52 -16.04
CA GLN A 290 18.35 -42.04 -16.78
C GLN A 290 18.68 -42.91 -18.00
N GLU A 291 18.28 -44.19 -18.00
CA GLU A 291 18.36 -45.05 -19.18
C GLU A 291 17.24 -44.79 -20.19
N LEU A 292 16.03 -44.51 -19.70
CA LEU A 292 14.84 -44.26 -20.52
C LEU A 292 14.93 -42.95 -21.32
N SER A 293 15.71 -41.98 -20.82
CA SER A 293 15.98 -40.70 -21.46
C SER A 293 17.13 -40.76 -22.49
N LYS A 294 17.91 -41.85 -22.55
CA LYS A 294 18.99 -41.99 -23.54
C LYS A 294 18.43 -42.05 -24.96
N GLY A 295 18.91 -41.15 -25.83
CA GLY A 295 18.50 -41.06 -27.23
C GLY A 295 17.20 -40.29 -27.47
N PHE A 296 16.62 -39.66 -26.43
CA PHE A 296 15.44 -38.81 -26.53
C PHE A 296 15.75 -37.40 -26.02
N MET A 297 15.07 -36.41 -26.60
CA MET A 297 15.24 -34.98 -26.30
C MET A 297 14.35 -34.53 -25.14
N TYR A 298 13.29 -35.26 -24.84
CA TYR A 298 12.46 -35.05 -23.66
C TYR A 298 11.74 -36.33 -23.25
N THR A 299 11.27 -36.34 -22.01
CA THR A 299 10.35 -37.36 -21.47
C THR A 299 9.02 -36.70 -21.10
N ALA A 300 7.91 -37.33 -21.47
CA ALA A 300 6.56 -36.91 -21.12
C ALA A 300 5.97 -37.87 -20.08
N ASP A 301 5.66 -37.37 -18.89
CA ASP A 301 5.02 -38.13 -17.82
C ASP A 301 3.50 -38.02 -17.98
N GLU A 302 2.84 -39.12 -18.31
CA GLU A 302 1.39 -39.12 -18.54
C GLU A 302 0.57 -38.91 -17.27
N LYS A 303 1.07 -39.34 -16.10
CA LYS A 303 0.35 -39.23 -14.83
C LYS A 303 0.49 -37.82 -14.24
N ALA A 304 1.70 -37.27 -14.28
CA ALA A 304 1.96 -35.92 -13.80
C ALA A 304 1.59 -34.85 -14.85
N GLN A 305 1.38 -35.23 -16.11
CA GLN A 305 1.19 -34.33 -17.25
C GLN A 305 2.32 -33.28 -17.36
N THR A 306 3.56 -33.73 -17.15
CA THR A 306 4.75 -32.89 -17.17
C THR A 306 5.71 -33.31 -18.28
N ILE A 307 6.42 -32.32 -18.81
CA ILE A 307 7.51 -32.50 -19.78
C ILE A 307 8.84 -32.19 -19.08
N SER A 308 9.82 -33.08 -19.23
CA SER A 308 11.20 -32.86 -18.81
C SER A 308 12.12 -32.94 -20.02
N LEU A 309 12.82 -31.86 -20.34
CA LEU A 309 13.85 -31.85 -21.39
C LEU A 309 15.11 -32.58 -20.88
N THR A 310 15.77 -33.32 -21.78
CA THR A 310 17.11 -33.87 -21.53
C THR A 310 18.17 -32.82 -21.88
N GLU A 311 19.42 -32.99 -21.44
CA GLU A 311 20.52 -32.09 -21.82
C GLU A 311 20.65 -31.94 -23.35
N GLU A 312 20.47 -33.04 -24.09
CA GLU A 312 20.48 -33.04 -25.57
C GLU A 312 19.30 -32.23 -26.13
N GLY A 313 18.11 -32.39 -25.56
CA GLY A 313 16.93 -31.63 -25.96
C GLY A 313 17.01 -30.15 -25.63
N GLU A 314 17.60 -29.79 -24.49
CA GLU A 314 17.85 -28.38 -24.15
C GLU A 314 18.86 -27.75 -25.11
N ALA A 315 19.96 -28.44 -25.42
CA ALA A 315 20.95 -27.97 -26.39
C ALA A 315 20.36 -27.83 -27.80
N GLN A 316 19.51 -28.77 -28.22
CA GLN A 316 18.85 -28.68 -29.52
C GLN A 316 17.79 -27.59 -29.57
N ALA A 317 16.96 -27.46 -28.54
CA ALA A 317 15.97 -26.39 -28.45
C ALA A 317 16.66 -25.02 -28.46
N ALA A 318 17.75 -24.83 -27.70
CA ALA A 318 18.55 -23.60 -27.72
C ALA A 318 19.07 -23.27 -29.14
N ARG A 319 19.63 -24.26 -29.86
CA ARG A 319 20.05 -24.09 -31.26
C ARG A 319 18.90 -23.69 -32.19
N LEU A 320 17.72 -24.29 -32.03
CA LEU A 320 16.56 -23.98 -32.87
C LEU A 320 15.95 -22.60 -32.57
N TRP A 321 16.09 -22.13 -31.33
CA TRP A 321 15.79 -20.75 -30.95
C TRP A 321 16.87 -19.75 -31.38
N GLY A 322 18.06 -20.21 -31.75
CA GLY A 322 19.20 -19.34 -32.09
C GLY A 322 19.86 -18.69 -30.88
N ILE A 323 19.82 -19.34 -29.72
CA ILE A 323 20.35 -18.85 -28.44
C ILE A 323 21.36 -19.84 -27.85
N ASP A 324 22.22 -19.35 -26.94
CA ASP A 324 23.32 -20.15 -26.39
C ASP A 324 22.86 -21.21 -25.38
N ASN A 325 21.83 -20.90 -24.57
CA ASN A 325 21.29 -21.81 -23.56
C ASN A 325 19.82 -21.45 -23.23
N LEU A 326 19.18 -22.27 -22.39
CA LEU A 326 17.80 -22.09 -21.94
C LEU A 326 17.66 -21.77 -20.44
N HIS A 327 18.76 -21.56 -19.74
CA HIS A 327 18.82 -21.46 -18.27
C HIS A 327 19.16 -20.07 -17.74
N SER A 328 19.59 -19.17 -18.62
CA SER A 328 19.82 -17.77 -18.26
C SER A 328 18.49 -17.02 -18.08
N LEU A 329 18.52 -15.96 -17.26
CA LEU A 329 17.36 -15.11 -16.98
C LEU A 329 16.69 -14.60 -18.27
N ASP A 330 17.47 -14.28 -19.29
CA ASP A 330 16.99 -13.76 -20.58
C ASP A 330 16.43 -14.85 -21.52
N THR A 331 16.69 -16.13 -21.21
CA THR A 331 16.31 -17.29 -22.04
C THR A 331 15.23 -18.17 -21.43
N MET A 332 14.86 -17.93 -20.16
CA MET A 332 13.85 -18.69 -19.42
C MET A 332 12.48 -18.71 -20.11
N GLU A 333 12.11 -17.61 -20.77
CA GLU A 333 10.86 -17.50 -21.54
C GLU A 333 10.82 -18.51 -22.71
N HIS A 334 11.93 -18.65 -23.45
CA HIS A 334 12.06 -19.61 -24.56
C HIS A 334 11.94 -21.06 -24.07
N ARG A 335 12.51 -21.35 -22.89
CA ARG A 335 12.37 -22.65 -22.23
C ARG A 335 10.91 -22.92 -21.88
N HIS A 336 10.23 -21.94 -21.30
CA HIS A 336 8.82 -22.04 -20.93
C HIS A 336 7.94 -22.31 -22.16
N HIS A 337 8.10 -21.54 -23.24
CA HIS A 337 7.35 -21.77 -24.49
C HIS A 337 7.60 -23.16 -25.09
N THR A 338 8.85 -23.65 -25.08
CA THR A 338 9.19 -24.99 -25.59
C THR A 338 8.50 -26.09 -24.79
N ILE A 339 8.55 -25.99 -23.46
CA ILE A 339 7.89 -26.94 -22.56
C ILE A 339 6.37 -26.92 -22.75
N ASN A 340 5.77 -25.73 -22.87
CA ASN A 340 4.32 -25.60 -23.10
C ASN A 340 3.89 -26.18 -24.44
N ALA A 341 4.67 -25.95 -25.51
CA ALA A 341 4.39 -26.52 -26.83
C ALA A 341 4.47 -28.05 -26.83
N LEU A 342 5.49 -28.63 -26.17
CA LEU A 342 5.61 -30.07 -25.98
C LEU A 342 4.45 -30.63 -25.13
N ARG A 343 4.07 -29.92 -24.07
CA ARG A 343 2.97 -30.32 -23.19
C ARG A 343 1.64 -30.34 -23.94
N ALA A 344 1.37 -29.29 -24.72
CA ALA A 344 0.21 -29.20 -25.60
C ALA A 344 0.16 -30.39 -26.57
N ARG A 345 1.28 -30.70 -27.23
CA ARG A 345 1.36 -31.81 -28.19
C ARG A 345 1.15 -33.18 -27.54
N GLU A 346 1.75 -33.43 -26.38
CA GLU A 346 1.75 -34.76 -25.78
C GLU A 346 0.49 -35.08 -24.97
N HIS A 347 -0.04 -34.09 -24.26
CA HIS A 347 -1.08 -34.32 -23.26
C HIS A 347 -2.47 -33.83 -23.66
N PHE A 348 -2.60 -33.03 -24.72
CA PHE A 348 -3.89 -32.49 -25.14
C PHE A 348 -4.17 -32.87 -26.60
N LYS A 349 -5.27 -33.57 -26.83
CA LYS A 349 -5.71 -34.00 -28.16
C LYS A 349 -7.00 -33.28 -28.53
N ASN A 350 -7.00 -32.73 -29.75
CA ASN A 350 -8.23 -32.21 -30.34
C ASN A 350 -9.28 -33.32 -30.44
N ASP A 351 -10.54 -32.95 -30.20
CA ASP A 351 -11.71 -33.83 -30.16
C ASP A 351 -11.74 -34.82 -28.97
N VAL A 352 -10.80 -34.70 -28.03
CA VAL A 352 -10.78 -35.46 -26.77
C VAL A 352 -10.73 -34.52 -25.58
N ASP A 353 -9.71 -33.67 -25.53
CA ASP A 353 -9.44 -32.77 -24.40
C ASP A 353 -9.93 -31.33 -24.68
N TYR A 354 -10.02 -30.94 -25.95
CA TYR A 354 -10.50 -29.63 -26.40
C TYR A 354 -11.09 -29.71 -27.81
N VAL A 355 -11.83 -28.67 -28.24
CA VAL A 355 -12.43 -28.59 -29.58
C VAL A 355 -12.21 -27.19 -30.15
N VAL A 356 -11.65 -27.10 -31.35
CA VAL A 356 -11.47 -25.80 -32.02
C VAL A 356 -12.72 -25.42 -32.80
N LYS A 357 -13.39 -24.32 -32.43
CA LYS A 357 -14.53 -23.76 -33.15
C LYS A 357 -14.36 -22.26 -33.35
N ASP A 358 -14.58 -21.78 -34.57
CA ASP A 358 -14.48 -20.36 -34.93
C ASP A 358 -13.12 -19.70 -34.55
N LYS A 359 -12.04 -20.50 -34.57
CA LYS A 359 -10.67 -20.15 -34.14
C LYS A 359 -10.49 -19.93 -32.63
N GLU A 360 -11.46 -20.34 -31.83
CA GLU A 360 -11.37 -20.46 -30.38
C GLU A 360 -11.16 -21.93 -30.00
N VAL A 361 -10.38 -22.17 -28.94
CA VAL A 361 -10.03 -23.50 -28.39
C VAL A 361 -10.91 -23.82 -27.20
#